data_AF-A0A0D0D5C2-F1
#
_entry.id   AF-A0A0D0D5C2-F1
#
_cell.length_a   1.000
_cell.length_b   1.000
_cell.length_c   1.000
_cell.angle_alpha   90.00
_cell.angle_beta   90.00
_cell.angle_gamma   90.00
#
_symmetry.space_group_name_H-M   'P 1'
#
loop_
_entity.id
_entity.type
_entity.pdbx_description
1 polymer ?
#
loop_
_entity_poly.entity_id
_entity_poly.type
_entity_poly.pdbx_seq_one_letter_code
_entity_poly.pdbx_strand_id
1 'polypeptide(L)' 'DWYRGLLWVARIWRVLKLLKWNGFGHYPRVVGPGKLVLFCLACPQKGVNLDPE' A
#
# COMPACT_ATOMS: atom_id res chain seq x y z
N ASP A 1 -4.72 9.84 26.56
CA ASP A 1 -5.31 10.63 25.46
C ASP A 1 -4.37 11.49 24.63
N TRP A 2 -3.25 12.01 25.17
CA TRP A 2 -2.35 12.95 24.49
C TRP A 2 -1.83 12.53 23.09
N TYR A 3 -1.73 11.24 22.79
CA TYR A 3 -1.24 10.75 21.49
C TYR A 3 -2.35 10.28 20.54
N ARG A 4 -3.62 10.30 20.97
CA ARG A 4 -4.72 9.71 20.19
C ARG A 4 -4.93 10.42 18.86
N GLY A 5 -4.85 11.75 18.84
CA GLY A 5 -4.93 12.55 17.62
C GLY A 5 -3.76 12.28 16.67
N LEU A 6 -2.53 12.23 17.20
CA LEU A 6 -1.33 11.95 16.41
C LEU A 6 -1.38 10.55 15.78
N LEU A 7 -1.80 9.53 16.53
CA LEU A 7 -1.96 8.17 16.02
C LEU A 7 -3.04 8.09 14.92
N TRP A 8 -4.12 8.85 15.05
CA TRP A 8 -5.16 8.90 14.03
C TRP A 8 -4.66 9.53 12.73
N VAL A 9 -4.00 10.70 12.81
CA VAL A 9 -3.40 11.36 11.65
C VAL A 9 -2.33 10.48 11.00
N ALA A 10 -1.50 9.79 11.80
CA ALA A 10 -0.48 8.87 11.28
C ALA A 10 -1.11 7.69 10.50
N ARG A 11 -2.24 7.14 10.97
CA ARG A 11 -2.98 6.08 10.27
C ARG A 11 -3.53 6.59 8.94
N ILE A 12 -4.16 7.76 8.92
CA ILE A 12 -4.68 8.39 7.70
C ILE A 12 -3.54 8.64 6.71
N TRP A 13 -2.43 9.22 7.18
CA TRP A 13 -1.27 9.50 6.34
C TRP A 13 -0.68 8.22 5.72
N ARG A 14 -0.60 7.12 6.48
CA ARG A 14 -0.13 5.83 5.95
C ARG A 14 -1.05 5.33 4.83
N VAL A 15 -2.37 5.42 4.99
CA VAL A 15 -3.35 5.01 3.96
C VAL A 15 -3.25 5.89 2.72
N LEU A 16 -3.15 7.21 2.88
CA LEU A 16 -3.00 8.15 1.77
C LEU A 16 -1.71 7.92 0.98
N LYS A 17 -0.60 7.59 1.65
CA LYS A 17 0.64 7.22 0.96
C LYS A 17 0.47 5.97 0.11
N LEU A 18 -0.17 4.92 0.65
CA LEU A 18 -0.43 3.69 -0.10
C LEU A 18 -1.31 3.97 -1.32
N LEU A 19 -2.38 4.77 -1.18
CA LEU A 19 -3.26 5.14 -2.30
C LEU A 19 -2.50 5.89 -3.40
N LYS A 20 -1.64 6.84 -3.02
CA LYS A 20 -0.81 7.61 -3.96
C LYS A 20 0.22 6.73 -4.67
N TRP A 21 0.99 5.95 -3.93
CA TRP A 21 2.05 5.10 -4.49
C TRP A 21 1.51 4.00 -5.39
N ASN A 22 0.30 3.54 -5.11
CA ASN A 22 -0.34 2.49 -5.89
C ASN A 22 -1.16 3.03 -7.08
N GLY A 23 -1.22 4.36 -7.28
CA GLY A 23 -1.90 4.99 -8.41
C GLY A 23 -3.43 5.12 -8.30
N PHE A 24 -4.01 4.91 -7.11
CA PHE A 24 -5.46 4.96 -6.88
C PHE A 24 -5.99 6.38 -6.58
N GLY A 25 -5.19 7.42 -6.81
CA GLY A 25 -5.52 8.80 -6.42
C GLY A 25 -6.68 9.46 -7.18
N HIS A 26 -6.97 9.01 -8.40
CA HIS A 26 -7.99 9.64 -9.28
C HIS A 26 -9.05 8.67 -9.80
N TYR A 27 -8.99 7.39 -9.42
CA TYR A 27 -9.94 6.39 -9.88
C TYR A 27 -11.03 6.20 -8.82
N PRO A 28 -12.33 6.39 -9.15
CA PRO A 28 -13.44 6.17 -8.22
C PRO A 28 -13.68 4.67 -7.93
N ARG A 29 -12.68 3.81 -8.19
CA ARG A 29 -12.79 2.37 -8.00
C ARG A 29 -12.57 2.03 -6.53
N VAL A 30 -13.47 1.21 -6.00
CA VAL A 30 -13.30 0.61 -4.66
C VAL A 30 -12.03 -0.23 -4.63
N VAL A 31 -11.15 0.06 -3.67
CA VAL A 31 -9.95 -0.72 -3.42
C VAL A 31 -10.36 -2.05 -2.78
N GLY A 32 -10.15 -3.16 -3.50
CA GLY A 32 -10.35 -4.50 -2.96
C GLY A 32 -9.25 -4.92 -1.97
N PRO A 33 -9.47 -6.00 -1.20
CA PRO A 33 -8.45 -6.57 -0.32
C PRO A 33 -7.14 -6.84 -1.09
N GLY A 34 -6.00 -6.49 -0.49
CA GLY A 34 -4.68 -6.69 -1.10
C GLY A 34 -4.35 -5.76 -2.27
N LYS A 35 -5.28 -4.90 -2.72
CA LYS A 35 -5.03 -4.01 -3.86
C LYS A 35 -4.12 -2.84 -3.52
N LEU A 36 -3.92 -2.47 -2.25
CA LEU A 36 -2.99 -1.41 -1.80
C LEU A 36 -1.61 -1.94 -1.38
N VAL A 37 -1.30 -3.20 -1.65
CA VAL A 37 0.01 -3.76 -1.33
C VAL A 37 1.02 -3.16 -2.29
N LEU A 38 2.06 -2.54 -1.74
CA LEU A 38 3.15 -2.00 -2.54
C LEU A 38 3.94 -3.14 -3.15
N PHE A 39 4.41 -2.93 -4.37
CA PHE A 39 5.38 -3.83 -4.97
C PHE A 39 6.63 -3.92 -4.09
N CYS A 40 6.96 -5.13 -3.67
CA CYS A 40 8.15 -5.40 -2.88
C CYS A 40 9.20 -6.07 -3.77
N LEU A 41 10.25 -5.32 -4.12
CA LEU A 41 11.38 -5.83 -4.92
C LEU A 41 12.07 -7.04 -4.27
N ALA A 42 12.06 -7.12 -2.95
CA ALA A 42 12.69 -8.19 -2.19
C ALA A 42 11.77 -9.42 -2.01
N CYS A 43 10.48 -9.33 -2.36
CA CYS A 43 9.60 -10.51 -2.27
C CYS A 43 9.95 -11.50 -3.38
N PRO A 44 10.06 -12.81 -3.07
CA PRO A 44 10.25 -13.83 -4.08
C PRO A 44 9.07 -13.86 -5.05
N GLN A 45 9.34 -13.60 -6.32
CA GLN A 45 8.41 -13.50 -7.41
C GLN A 45 8.92 -14.40 -8.54
N LYS A 46 8.30 -15.58 -8.66
CA LYS A 46 8.58 -16.53 -9.73
C LYS A 46 8.42 -15.85 -11.08
N GLY A 47 9.46 -15.87 -11.91
CA GLY A 47 9.48 -15.21 -13.22
C GLY A 47 9.72 -13.68 -13.20
N VAL A 48 9.98 -13.07 -12.04
CA VAL A 48 10.46 -11.67 -11.95
C VAL A 48 11.86 -11.60 -11.36
N ASN A 49 12.04 -12.15 -10.15
CA ASN A 49 13.32 -12.16 -9.44
C ASN A 49 13.71 -13.55 -8.91
N LEU A 50 12.84 -14.55 -9.10
CA LEU A 50 13.15 -15.96 -8.94
C LEU A 50 13.09 -16.67 -10.29
N ASP A 51 13.89 -17.72 -10.40
CA ASP A 51 13.86 -18.61 -11.56
C ASP A 51 12.43 -19.16 -11.77
N PRO A 52 11.90 -19.11 -13.01
CA PRO A 52 10.61 -19.70 -13.35
C PRO A 52 10.58 -21.23 -13.28
N GLU A 53 11.70 -21.93 -13.07
CA GLU A 53 11.75 -23.38 -12.84
C GLU A 53 11.72 -23.74 -11.35
#